data_AF-V2ZD65-F1
#
_entry.id   AF-V2ZD65-F1
#
_cell.length_a   1.000
_cell.length_b   1.000
_cell.length_c   1.000
_cell.angle_alpha   90.00
_cell.angle_beta   90.00
_cell.angle_gamma   90.00
#
_symmetry.space_group_name_H-M   'P 1'
#
loop_
_entity.id
_entity.type
_entity.pdbx_description
1 polymer ?
#
loop_
_entity_poly.entity_id
_entity_poly.type
_entity_poly.pdbx_seq_one_letter_code
_entity_poly.pdbx_strand_id
1 'polypeptide(L)' 'MVFVCDYCHFEIEAVSKPCQCPDCGKLNRIRTATAEENRAFQARKLEDVWRDTAPVLAS' A
#
# COMPACT_ATOMS: atom_id res chain seq x y z
N MET A 1 8.49 2.15 3.12
CA MET A 1 7.70 1.97 4.35
C MET A 1 6.23 2.07 3.98
N VAL A 2 5.36 1.36 4.69
CA VAL A 2 3.91 1.46 4.46
C VAL A 2 3.33 2.48 5.42
N PHE A 3 2.47 3.33 4.90
CA PHE A 3 1.73 4.35 5.63
C PHE A 3 0.24 4.08 5.48
N VAL A 4 -0.53 4.35 6.51
CA VAL A 4 -1.99 4.17 6.49
C VAL A 4 -2.64 5.50 6.82
N CYS A 5 -3.61 5.91 6.01
CA CYS A 5 -4.45 7.04 6.37
C CYS A 5 -5.49 6.61 7.40
N ASP A 6 -5.56 7.28 8.54
CA ASP A 6 -6.55 6.99 9.59
C ASP A 6 -7.98 7.37 9.18
N TYR A 7 -8.12 8.23 8.16
CA TYR A 7 -9.41 8.73 7.71
C TYR A 7 -10.08 7.83 6.67
N CYS A 8 -9.33 7.43 5.63
CA CYS A 8 -9.85 6.58 4.54
C CYS A 8 -9.28 5.15 4.56
N HIS A 9 -8.45 4.80 5.54
CA HIS A 9 -7.75 3.51 5.63
C HIS A 9 -6.92 3.16 4.39
N PHE A 10 -6.48 4.18 3.64
CA PHE A 10 -5.69 3.99 2.44
C PHE A 10 -4.23 3.64 2.79
N GLU A 11 -3.76 2.50 2.29
CA GLU A 11 -2.40 1.97 2.49
C GLU A 11 -1.48 2.51 1.37
N ILE A 12 -0.40 3.18 1.76
CA ILE A 12 0.51 3.91 0.86
C ILE A 12 1.92 3.38 1.10
N GLU A 13 2.52 2.77 0.09
CA GLU A 13 3.94 2.45 0.12
C GLU A 13 4.74 3.66 -0.36
N ALA A 14 5.50 4.28 0.54
CA ALA A 14 6.36 5.41 0.21
C ALA A 14 7.71 5.33 0.93
N VAL A 15 8.72 6.01 0.36
CA VAL A 15 10.06 6.10 0.97
C VAL A 15 10.04 7.06 2.16
N SER A 16 9.19 8.08 2.13
CA SER A 16 9.03 9.11 3.17
C SER A 16 7.57 9.32 3.52
N LYS A 17 7.29 9.75 4.76
CA LYS A 17 5.94 10.04 5.25
C LYS A 17 5.31 11.16 4.42
N PRO A 18 4.21 10.91 3.70
CA PRO A 18 3.53 11.98 2.97
C PRO A 18 2.86 12.94 3.95
N CYS A 19 2.92 14.25 3.66
CA CYS A 19 2.22 15.27 4.45
C CYS A 19 0.70 15.24 4.19
N GLN A 20 0.28 14.78 3.01
CA GLN A 20 -1.10 14.76 2.54
C GLN A 20 -1.47 13.38 2.03
N CYS A 21 -2.66 12.89 2.40
CA CYS A 21 -3.17 11.65 1.85
C CYS A 21 -3.52 11.86 0.36
N PRO A 22 -3.02 11.03 -0.56
CA PRO A 22 -3.30 11.16 -1.99
C PRO A 22 -4.76 10.84 -2.36
N ASP A 23 -5.45 10.04 -1.53
CA ASP A 23 -6.82 9.60 -1.79
C ASP A 23 -7.86 10.62 -1.28
N CYS A 24 -7.78 10.98 0.01
CA CYS A 24 -8.75 11.90 0.63
C CYS A 24 -8.31 13.36 0.70
N GLY A 25 -7.07 13.67 0.33
CA GLY A 25 -6.51 15.03 0.38
C GLY A 25 -6.29 15.60 1.79
N LYS A 26 -6.54 14.84 2.86
CA LYS A 26 -6.38 15.34 4.23
C LYS A 26 -4.90 15.39 4.65
N LEU A 27 -4.52 16.48 5.29
CA LEU A 27 -3.18 16.73 5.80
C LEU A 27 -3.00 16.08 7.19
N ASN A 28 -1.81 15.55 7.44
CA ASN A 28 -1.36 15.06 8.75
C ASN A 28 -2.19 13.93 9.39
N ARG A 29 -3.02 13.23 8.59
CA ARG A 29 -3.81 12.06 9.01
C ARG A 29 -3.22 10.73 8.54
N ILE A 30 -1.94 10.75 8.17
CA ILE A 30 -1.20 9.57 7.74
C ILE A 30 -0.34 9.09 8.91
N ARG A 31 -0.57 7.84 9.34
CA ARG A 31 0.26 7.15 10.33
C ARG A 31 1.18 6.15 9.63
N THR A 32 2.30 5.82 10.25
CA THR A 32 3.12 4.70 9.80
C THR A 32 2.39 3.41 10.11
N ALA A 33 2.35 2.48 9.15
CA ALA A 33 1.80 1.16 9.38
C ALA A 33 2.62 0.46 10.49
N THR A 34 1.94 -0.31 11.35
CA THR A 34 2.65 -1.15 12.32
C THR A 34 3.46 -2.23 11.60
N ALA A 35 4.39 -2.86 12.31
CA ALA A 35 5.18 -3.96 11.74
C ALA A 35 4.31 -5.14 11.28
N GLU A 36 3.14 -5.34 11.87
CA GLU A 36 2.17 -6.36 11.43
C GLU A 36 1.47 -5.95 10.15
N GLU A 37 0.91 -4.74 10.08
CA GLU A 37 0.26 -4.21 8.87
C GLU A 37 1.23 -4.15 7.69
N ASN A 38 2.48 -3.71 7.92
CA ASN A 38 3.51 -3.69 6.89
C ASN A 38 3.85 -5.09 6.38
N ARG A 39 3.92 -6.10 7.26
CA ARG A 39 4.15 -7.50 6.85
C ARG A 39 2.96 -8.06 6.07
N ALA A 40 1.73 -7.78 6.50
CA ALA A 40 0.53 -8.22 5.81
C ALA A 40 0.39 -7.56 4.43
N PHE A 41 0.68 -6.25 4.33
CA PHE A 41 0.68 -5.52 3.07
C PHE A 41 1.74 -6.05 2.10
N GLN A 42 2.96 -6.30 2.60
CA GLN A 42 4.02 -6.91 1.79
C GLN A 42 3.67 -8.34 1.37
N ALA A 43 3.08 -9.15 2.25
CA ALA A 43 2.63 -10.50 1.91
C ALA A 43 1.58 -10.47 0.80
N ARG A 44 0.52 -9.66 0.94
CA ARG A 44 -0.50 -9.45 -0.09
C ARG A 44 0.09 -8.97 -1.41
N LYS A 45 0.96 -7.96 -1.36
CA LYS A 45 1.63 -7.41 -2.55
C LYS A 45 2.53 -8.46 -3.22
N LEU A 46 3.24 -9.28 -2.45
CA LEU A 46 4.10 -10.34 -2.96
C LEU A 46 3.27 -11.47 -3.59
N GLU A 47 2.14 -11.84 -2.98
CA GLU A 47 1.20 -12.81 -3.53
C GLU A 47 0.54 -12.31 -4.84
N ASP A 48 0.18 -11.02 -4.92
CA ASP A 48 -0.31 -10.40 -6.15
C ASP A 48 0.77 -10.35 -7.24
N VAL A 49 2.03 -10.09 -6.88
CA VAL A 49 3.17 -10.07 -7.83
C VAL A 49 3.50 -11.47 -8.38
N TRP A 50 3.19 -12.55 -7.65
CA TRP A 50 3.42 -13.92 -8.13
C TRP A 50 2.28 -14.47 -9.02
N ARG A 51 1.19 -13.72 -9.20
CA ARG A 51 0.15 -14.06 -10.19
C ARG A 51 0.33 -13.38 -11.55
N ASP A 52 1.51 -12.83 -11.83
CA ASP A 52 1.96 -12.63 -13.21
C ASP A 52 2.65 -13.91 -13.73
N THR A 53 1.92 -15.03 -13.74
CA THR A 53 2.15 -16.00 -14.81
C THR A 53 1.55 -15.39 -16.06
N ALA A 54 2.41 -14.70 -16.80
CA ALA A 54 2.48 -14.52 -18.25
C ALA A 54 1.15 -14.56 -19.05
N PRO A 55 0.94 -13.62 -19.98
CA PRO A 55 -0.28 -13.52 -20.77
C PRO A 55 -0.54 -14.83 -21.51
N VAL A 56 -1.74 -15.41 -21.35
CA VAL A 56 -2.25 -16.37 -22.32
C VAL A 56 -2.59 -15.59 -23.59
N LEU A 57 -1.57 -15.38 -24.41
CA LEU A 57 -1.71 -15.21 -25.84
C LEU A 57 -1.86 -16.63 -26.43
N ALA A 58 -3.10 -17.06 -26.62
CA ALA A 58 -3.47 -18.17 -27.50
C ALA A 58 -4.50 -17.56 -28.48
N SER A 59 -4.08 -17.14 -29.68
CA SER A 59 -3.96 -17.96 -30.90
C SER A 59 -5.26 -18.67 -31.26
#